data_AF-A0A926CCG4-F1
#
_entry.id   AF-A0A926CCG4-F1
#
_cell.length_a   1.000
_cell.length_b   1.000
_cell.length_c   1.000
_cell.angle_alpha   90.00
_cell.angle_beta   90.00
_cell.angle_gamma   90.00
#
_symmetry.space_group_name_H-M   'P 1'
#
loop_
_entity.id
_entity.type
_entity.pdbx_description
1 polymer ?
#
loop_
_entity_poly.entity_id
_entity_poly.type
_entity_poly.pdbx_seq_one_letter_code
_entity_poly.pdbx_strand_id
1 'polypeptide(L)'
;MSKVSAYYESEAQLEFARTVAGAGVDVTGQPAFSATYEITGEGGGAYGLRIANGLLEIVPGGIPGSDMRVVAAVSEWLQGADAGFANPFYYYSKRKVNLIKSLKGTVSLDLSQDDGDNLEGAIIFGDTGEPTVTLRMKAADYLAMLNGKLNGQMAFMTGKLKFDGSLPLLMQLAALNR
;
A
#
# COMPACT_ATOMS: atom_id res chain seq x y z
N MET A 1 -18.63 0.54 16.22
CA MET A 1 -17.53 -0.05 15.43
C MET A 1 -17.72 0.41 14.00
N SER A 2 -16.71 1.03 13.38
CA SER A 2 -16.80 1.48 11.99
C SER A 2 -16.45 0.33 11.03
N LYS A 3 -16.73 0.48 9.73
CA LYS A 3 -16.28 -0.48 8.72
C LYS A 3 -14.75 -0.63 8.71
N VAL A 4 -14.05 0.50 8.88
CA VAL A 4 -12.58 0.54 8.93
C VAL A 4 -12.06 -0.27 10.13
N SER A 5 -12.59 -0.01 11.33
CA SER A 5 -12.12 -0.72 12.53
C SER A 5 -12.48 -2.20 12.47
N ALA A 6 -13.68 -2.55 11.99
CA ALA A 6 -14.09 -3.95 11.80
C ALA A 6 -13.14 -4.71 10.87
N TYR A 7 -12.71 -4.10 9.76
CA TYR A 7 -11.75 -4.71 8.84
C TYR A 7 -10.40 -4.97 9.51
N TYR A 8 -9.77 -3.95 10.10
CA TYR A 8 -8.42 -4.12 10.67
C TYR A 8 -8.40 -5.01 11.92
N GLU A 9 -9.46 -4.99 12.74
CA GLU A 9 -9.53 -5.78 13.97
C GLU A 9 -9.91 -7.24 13.73
N SER A 10 -10.48 -7.60 12.57
CA SER A 10 -10.96 -8.96 12.32
C SER A 10 -10.66 -9.50 10.91
N GLU A 11 -11.09 -8.80 9.86
CA GLU A 11 -11.02 -9.29 8.48
C GLU A 11 -9.58 -9.38 7.96
N ALA A 12 -8.71 -8.44 8.37
CA ALA A 12 -7.30 -8.41 7.97
C ALA A 12 -6.56 -9.70 8.35
N GLN A 13 -6.89 -10.33 9.49
CA GLN A 13 -6.30 -11.62 9.88
C GLN A 13 -6.72 -12.76 8.96
N LEU A 14 -8.01 -12.79 8.57
CA LEU A 14 -8.52 -13.80 7.64
C LEU A 14 -7.94 -13.64 6.24
N GLU A 15 -7.77 -12.39 5.79
CA GLU A 15 -7.15 -12.10 4.50
C GLU A 15 -5.66 -12.47 4.51
N PHE A 16 -4.93 -12.16 5.59
CA PHE A 16 -3.53 -12.58 5.74
C PHE A 16 -3.37 -14.11 5.72
N ALA A 17 -4.23 -14.82 6.47
CA ALA A 17 -4.22 -16.28 6.48
C ALA A 17 -4.44 -16.86 5.08
N ARG A 18 -5.35 -16.26 4.29
CA ARG A 18 -5.56 -16.62 2.88
C ARG A 18 -4.33 -16.32 2.02
N THR A 19 -3.67 -15.19 2.20
CA THR A 19 -2.44 -14.84 1.47
C THR A 19 -1.32 -15.84 1.76
N VAL A 20 -1.10 -16.20 3.03
CA VAL A 20 -0.07 -17.17 3.42
C VAL A 20 -0.40 -18.57 2.90
N ALA A 21 -1.66 -19.01 3.02
CA ALA A 21 -2.09 -20.34 2.59
C ALA A 21 -2.14 -20.50 1.05
N GLY A 22 -2.59 -19.47 0.33
CA GLY A 22 -2.90 -19.54 -1.10
C GLY A 22 -1.71 -19.30 -2.04
N ALA A 23 -0.69 -18.56 -1.62
CA ALA A 23 0.40 -18.15 -2.51
C ALA A 23 1.67 -19.03 -2.41
N GLY A 24 1.65 -20.12 -1.62
CA GLY A 24 2.87 -20.90 -1.37
C GLY A 24 4.01 -20.02 -0.85
N VAL A 25 3.66 -18.94 -0.12
CA VAL A 25 4.64 -18.01 0.44
C VAL A 25 5.48 -18.82 1.41
N ASP A 26 6.73 -19.03 1.04
CA ASP A 26 7.70 -19.56 1.98
C ASP A 26 7.89 -18.52 3.08
N VAL A 27 7.17 -18.72 4.17
CA VAL A 27 7.31 -17.92 5.39
C VAL A 27 8.71 -18.09 5.99
N THR A 28 9.44 -19.14 5.60
CA THR A 28 10.83 -19.36 5.99
C THR A 28 11.73 -18.31 5.34
N GLY A 29 12.36 -17.48 6.17
CA GLY A 29 13.23 -16.41 5.70
C GLY A 29 12.48 -15.24 5.03
N GLN A 30 11.18 -15.12 5.26
CA GLN A 30 10.43 -13.89 4.99
C GLN A 30 10.84 -12.84 6.02
N PRO A 31 11.34 -11.66 5.59
CA PRO A 31 11.73 -10.59 6.50
C PRO A 31 10.52 -10.05 7.26
N ALA A 32 10.74 -9.65 8.52
CA ALA A 32 9.72 -8.94 9.29
C ALA A 32 9.33 -7.63 8.60
N PHE A 33 8.04 -7.31 8.61
CA PHE A 33 7.49 -6.14 7.96
C PHE A 33 6.51 -5.44 8.90
N SER A 34 6.55 -4.12 8.94
CA SER A 34 5.63 -3.29 9.70
C SER A 34 5.04 -2.20 8.82
N ALA A 35 3.72 -2.01 8.92
CA ALA A 35 3.03 -0.93 8.24
C ALA A 35 2.03 -0.24 9.17
N THR A 36 1.83 1.06 9.00
CA THR A 36 0.77 1.82 9.67
C THR A 36 -0.22 2.33 8.64
N TYR A 37 -1.51 2.05 8.83
CA TYR A 37 -2.60 2.60 8.04
C TYR A 37 -3.28 3.68 8.86
N GLU A 38 -3.14 4.93 8.41
CA GLU A 38 -3.73 6.12 9.01
C GLU A 38 -4.93 6.54 8.17
N ILE A 39 -6.12 6.12 8.60
CA ILE A 39 -7.37 6.42 7.92
C ILE A 39 -8.01 7.65 8.57
N THR A 40 -8.13 8.75 7.83
CA THR A 40 -8.55 10.05 8.37
C THR A 40 -10.05 10.30 8.17
N GLY A 41 -10.66 11.06 9.08
CA GLY A 41 -12.09 11.35 9.07
C GLY A 41 -12.91 10.54 10.08
N GLU A 42 -14.23 10.77 10.10
CA GLU A 42 -15.13 10.13 11.04
C GLU A 42 -15.19 8.62 10.84
N GLY A 43 -14.99 7.85 11.91
CA GLY A 43 -14.90 6.39 11.85
C GLY A 43 -13.56 5.85 11.33
N GLY A 44 -12.59 6.72 11.06
CA GLY A 44 -11.21 6.36 10.76
C GLY A 44 -10.41 5.92 12.00
N GLY A 45 -9.08 5.87 11.87
CA GLY A 45 -8.17 5.47 12.93
C GLY A 45 -6.78 5.12 12.40
N ALA A 46 -5.85 4.89 13.32
CA ALA A 46 -4.51 4.40 13.00
C ALA A 46 -4.39 2.91 13.38
N TYR A 47 -3.96 2.09 12.42
CA TYR A 47 -3.88 0.65 12.56
C TYR A 47 -2.50 0.16 12.12
N GLY A 48 -1.75 -0.39 13.07
CA GLY A 48 -0.45 -0.98 12.82
C GLY A 48 -0.59 -2.44 12.45
N LEU A 49 0.14 -2.88 11.43
CA LEU A 49 0.25 -4.28 11.03
C LEU A 49 1.72 -4.66 11.22
N ARG A 50 1.98 -5.62 12.12
CA ARG A 50 3.32 -6.20 12.31
C ARG A 50 3.28 -7.64 11.85
N ILE A 51 4.10 -7.95 10.86
CA ILE A 51 4.22 -9.29 10.30
C ILE A 51 5.62 -9.82 10.60
N ALA A 52 5.71 -10.93 11.32
CA ALA A 52 6.95 -11.62 11.61
C ALA A 52 6.69 -13.13 11.77
N ASN A 53 7.61 -13.95 11.27
CA ASN A 53 7.52 -15.43 11.39
C ASN A 53 6.18 -16.00 10.88
N GLY A 54 5.63 -15.42 9.81
CA GLY A 54 4.34 -15.86 9.24
C GLY A 54 3.12 -15.52 10.10
N LEU A 55 3.25 -14.66 11.11
CA LEU A 55 2.16 -14.20 11.96
C LEU A 55 1.91 -12.71 11.74
N LEU A 56 0.63 -12.34 11.69
CA LEU A 56 0.18 -10.95 11.68
C LEU A 56 -0.33 -10.56 13.08
N GLU A 57 0.22 -9.48 13.61
CA GLU A 57 -0.25 -8.79 14.79
C GLU A 57 -0.83 -7.42 14.38
N ILE A 58 -2.03 -7.12 14.88
CA ILE A 58 -2.66 -5.80 14.72
C ILE A 58 -2.34 -4.97 15.96
N VAL A 59 -1.79 -3.78 15.74
CA VAL A 59 -1.36 -2.83 16.78
C VAL A 59 -2.28 -1.60 16.73
N PRO A 60 -3.25 -1.48 17.65
CA PRO A 60 -4.12 -0.30 17.71
C PRO A 60 -3.30 0.99 17.90
N GLY A 61 -3.66 2.04 17.16
CA GLY A 61 -2.95 3.33 17.20
C GLY A 61 -1.74 3.44 16.27
N GLY A 62 -1.41 2.39 15.52
CA GLY A 62 -0.29 2.39 14.59
C GLY A 62 1.05 1.97 15.21
N ILE A 63 2.09 1.94 14.38
CA ILE A 63 3.46 1.61 14.78
C ILE A 63 4.35 2.80 14.42
N PRO A 64 4.85 3.56 15.40
CA PRO A 64 5.83 4.61 15.15
C PRO A 64 7.06 4.07 14.42
N GLY A 65 7.52 4.76 13.38
CA GLY A 65 8.65 4.31 12.56
C GLY A 65 8.42 3.00 11.79
N SER A 66 7.17 2.63 11.52
CA SER A 66 6.86 1.49 10.66
C SER A 66 7.56 1.58 9.30
N ASP A 67 7.94 0.44 8.72
CA ASP A 67 8.65 0.39 7.42
C ASP A 67 7.87 1.12 6.31
N MET A 68 6.53 1.13 6.41
CA MET A 68 5.63 1.83 5.48
C MET A 68 4.46 2.47 6.24
N ARG A 69 4.08 3.69 5.90
CA ARG A 69 2.82 4.30 6.37
C ARG A 69 1.92 4.62 5.19
N VAL A 70 0.65 4.29 5.27
CA VAL A 70 -0.38 4.59 4.26
C VAL A 70 -1.36 5.57 4.88
N VAL A 71 -1.65 6.67 4.19
CA VAL A 71 -2.61 7.68 4.61
C VAL A 71 -3.72 7.78 3.56
N ALA A 72 -4.96 7.69 3.99
CA ALA A 72 -6.14 7.82 3.12
C ALA A 72 -7.33 8.35 3.94
N ALA A 73 -8.29 9.04 3.31
CA ALA A 73 -9.53 9.37 4.00
C ALA A 73 -10.46 8.14 4.07
N VAL A 74 -11.43 8.14 4.99
CA VAL A 74 -12.43 7.06 5.10
C VAL A 74 -13.17 6.83 3.77
N SER A 75 -13.51 7.90 3.03
CA SER A 75 -14.14 7.78 1.70
C SER A 75 -13.29 6.99 0.72
N GLU A 76 -11.99 7.29 0.68
CA GLU A 76 -11.00 6.64 -0.19
C GLU A 76 -10.78 5.19 0.20
N TRP A 77 -10.71 4.92 1.50
CA TRP A 77 -10.59 3.57 2.02
C TRP A 77 -11.81 2.72 1.68
N LEU A 78 -13.03 3.26 1.80
CA LEU A 78 -14.27 2.55 1.47
C LEU A 78 -14.33 2.19 -0.01
N GLN A 79 -14.08 3.17 -0.89
CA GLN A 79 -14.02 2.93 -2.34
C GLN A 79 -12.90 1.93 -2.68
N GLY A 80 -11.75 2.08 -2.03
CA GLY A 80 -10.61 1.19 -2.16
C GLY A 80 -10.92 -0.25 -1.73
N ALA A 81 -11.68 -0.46 -0.67
CA ALA A 81 -12.07 -1.79 -0.21
C ALA A 81 -12.99 -2.48 -1.21
N ASP A 82 -14.00 -1.77 -1.73
CA ASP A 82 -14.94 -2.31 -2.71
C ASP A 82 -14.26 -2.64 -4.05
N ALA A 83 -13.27 -1.84 -4.45
CA ALA A 83 -12.50 -2.05 -5.67
C ALA A 83 -11.25 -2.95 -5.50
N GLY A 84 -10.92 -3.35 -4.28
CA GLY A 84 -9.78 -4.22 -3.94
C GLY A 84 -8.44 -3.53 -3.68
N PHE A 85 -8.34 -2.20 -3.74
CA PHE A 85 -7.12 -1.44 -3.40
C PHE A 85 -6.73 -1.52 -1.92
N ALA A 86 -7.68 -1.74 -1.02
CA ALA A 86 -7.43 -1.67 0.41
C ALA A 86 -6.69 -2.90 0.99
N ASN A 87 -6.34 -3.90 0.18
CA ASN A 87 -5.60 -5.07 0.65
C ASN A 87 -4.16 -4.68 1.09
N PRO A 88 -3.82 -4.80 2.38
CA PRO A 88 -2.54 -4.35 2.90
C PRO A 88 -1.36 -5.27 2.52
N PHE A 89 -1.65 -6.47 2.02
CA PHE A 89 -0.66 -7.51 1.75
C PHE A 89 -0.10 -7.49 0.33
N TYR A 90 -0.48 -6.52 -0.52
CA TYR A 90 0.13 -6.32 -1.84
C TYR A 90 1.66 -6.18 -1.82
N TYR A 91 2.20 -5.72 -0.69
CA TYR A 91 3.63 -5.50 -0.48
C TYR A 91 4.31 -6.67 0.24
N TYR A 92 3.56 -7.68 0.67
CA TYR A 92 4.06 -8.80 1.45
C TYR A 92 4.67 -9.89 0.56
N SER A 93 5.82 -9.58 -0.02
CA SER A 93 6.73 -10.56 -0.62
C SER A 93 8.16 -10.26 -0.17
N LYS A 94 9.01 -11.29 -0.06
CA LYS A 94 10.41 -11.15 0.38
C LYS A 94 11.15 -10.04 -0.34
N ARG A 95 11.01 -9.97 -1.67
CA ARG A 95 11.63 -8.94 -2.51
C ARG A 95 11.06 -7.55 -2.22
N LYS A 96 9.73 -7.39 -2.20
CA LYS A 96 9.10 -6.08 -1.97
C LYS A 96 9.44 -5.55 -0.58
N VAL A 97 9.36 -6.38 0.46
CA VAL A 97 9.70 -5.97 1.84
C VAL A 97 11.16 -5.51 1.94
N ASN A 98 12.11 -6.25 1.35
CA ASN A 98 13.52 -5.84 1.36
C ASN A 98 13.75 -4.50 0.66
N LEU A 99 13.06 -4.26 -0.46
CA LEU A 99 13.14 -2.98 -1.17
C LEU A 99 12.52 -1.87 -0.33
N ILE A 100 11.33 -2.08 0.24
CA ILE A 100 10.61 -1.10 1.07
C ILE A 100 11.46 -0.62 2.24
N LYS A 101 12.17 -1.51 2.93
CA LYS A 101 13.07 -1.15 4.05
C LYS A 101 14.21 -0.20 3.64
N SER A 102 14.54 -0.15 2.35
CA SER A 102 15.56 0.76 1.80
C SER A 102 14.97 2.06 1.24
N LEU A 103 13.64 2.11 1.04
CA LEU A 103 12.97 3.28 0.49
C LEU A 103 12.83 4.38 1.53
N LYS A 104 12.86 5.60 1.03
CA LYS A 104 12.63 6.83 1.79
C LYS A 104 11.80 7.77 0.93
N GLY A 105 10.83 8.43 1.56
CA GLY A 105 10.07 9.51 0.95
C GLY A 105 8.58 9.24 0.84
N THR A 106 7.87 10.19 0.25
CA THR A 106 6.42 10.17 0.12
C THR A 106 6.00 9.95 -1.33
N VAL A 107 5.05 9.04 -1.52
CA VAL A 107 4.39 8.75 -2.79
C VAL A 107 2.94 9.17 -2.66
N SER A 108 2.58 10.30 -3.26
CA SER A 108 1.18 10.71 -3.38
C SER A 108 0.55 10.00 -4.57
N LEU A 109 -0.68 9.55 -4.40
CA LEU A 109 -1.49 8.90 -5.42
C LEU A 109 -2.67 9.81 -5.76
N ASP A 110 -2.88 10.03 -7.05
CA ASP A 110 -4.03 10.73 -7.61
C ASP A 110 -4.54 9.86 -8.76
N LEU A 111 -5.59 9.09 -8.47
CA LEU A 111 -6.06 7.99 -9.29
C LEU A 111 -7.43 8.31 -9.88
N SER A 112 -7.51 8.53 -11.18
CA SER A 112 -8.80 8.83 -11.82
C SER A 112 -9.69 7.60 -11.95
N GLN A 113 -10.98 7.81 -11.70
CA GLN A 113 -12.05 6.82 -11.89
C GLN A 113 -12.88 7.15 -13.14
N ASP A 114 -13.65 6.18 -13.63
CA ASP A 114 -14.44 6.36 -14.86
C ASP A 114 -15.73 7.18 -14.63
N ASP A 115 -16.16 7.34 -13.37
CA ASP A 115 -17.30 8.20 -12.97
C ASP A 115 -16.93 9.69 -12.85
N GLY A 116 -15.64 10.02 -12.96
CA GLY A 116 -15.10 11.39 -12.93
C GLY A 116 -14.53 11.81 -11.58
N ASP A 117 -14.67 10.99 -10.53
CA ASP A 117 -14.03 11.24 -9.24
C ASP A 117 -12.58 10.71 -9.25
N ASN A 118 -11.75 11.23 -8.33
CA ASN A 118 -10.38 10.75 -8.14
C ASN A 118 -10.23 10.13 -6.76
N LEU A 119 -9.49 9.02 -6.69
CA LEU A 119 -9.02 8.48 -5.42
C LEU A 119 -7.67 9.07 -5.07
N GLU A 120 -7.56 9.56 -3.84
CA GLU A 120 -6.33 10.16 -3.33
C GLU A 120 -5.77 9.40 -2.12
N GLY A 121 -4.45 9.38 -2.00
CA GLY A 121 -3.78 8.79 -0.85
C GLY A 121 -2.29 9.04 -0.86
N ALA A 122 -1.62 8.66 0.23
CA ALA A 122 -0.17 8.77 0.32
C ALA A 122 0.44 7.51 0.92
N ILE A 123 1.62 7.14 0.42
CA ILE A 123 2.46 6.09 0.99
C ILE A 123 3.79 6.73 1.38
N ILE A 124 4.18 6.57 2.64
CA ILE A 124 5.37 7.18 3.22
C ILE A 124 6.31 6.06 3.63
N PHE A 125 7.54 6.11 3.13
CA PHE A 125 8.57 5.11 3.40
C PHE A 125 9.68 5.69 4.28
N GLY A 126 10.16 4.88 5.22
CA GLY A 126 11.29 5.24 6.09
C GLY A 126 11.02 6.45 6.99
N ASP A 127 9.75 6.73 7.28
CA ASP A 127 9.28 7.82 8.16
C ASP A 127 9.85 9.21 7.81
N THR A 128 10.01 9.47 6.51
CA THR A 128 10.49 10.76 6.01
C THR A 128 9.55 11.31 4.95
N GLY A 129 9.23 12.61 5.06
CA GLY A 129 8.40 13.31 4.08
C GLY A 129 9.07 13.45 2.71
N GLU A 130 10.41 13.48 2.67
CA GLU A 130 11.19 13.69 1.45
C GLU A 130 12.10 12.49 1.12
N PRO A 131 12.41 12.26 -0.17
CA PRO A 131 11.89 12.98 -1.34
C PRO A 131 10.40 12.71 -1.61
N THR A 132 9.73 13.60 -2.35
CA THR A 132 8.31 13.42 -2.74
C THR A 132 8.13 13.08 -4.21
N VAL A 133 7.14 12.25 -4.54
CA VAL A 133 6.68 12.01 -5.91
C VAL A 133 5.15 11.87 -5.92
N THR A 134 4.48 12.46 -6.91
CA THR A 134 3.05 12.27 -7.14
C THR A 134 2.87 11.39 -8.36
N LEU A 135 2.11 10.30 -8.24
CA LEU A 135 1.77 9.40 -9.33
C LEU A 135 0.33 9.64 -9.77
N ARG A 136 0.12 9.82 -11.08
CA ARG A 136 -1.21 9.96 -11.69
C ARG A 136 -1.46 8.88 -12.72
N MET A 137 -2.55 8.15 -12.56
CA MET A 137 -2.99 7.11 -13.49
C MET A 137 -4.45 6.74 -13.24
N LYS A 138 -5.06 5.93 -14.11
CA LYS A 138 -6.38 5.37 -13.80
C LYS A 138 -6.29 4.43 -12.60
N ALA A 139 -7.31 4.44 -11.73
CA ALA A 139 -7.41 3.51 -10.61
C ALA A 139 -7.28 2.05 -11.10
N ALA A 140 -8.01 1.66 -12.14
CA ALA A 140 -7.94 0.30 -12.69
C ALA A 140 -6.53 -0.11 -13.17
N ASP A 141 -5.77 0.82 -13.77
CA ASP A 141 -4.38 0.56 -14.17
C ASP A 141 -3.47 0.43 -12.93
N TYR A 142 -3.71 1.22 -11.87
CA TYR A 142 -2.98 1.09 -10.60
C TYR A 142 -3.25 -0.27 -9.94
N LEU A 143 -4.50 -0.74 -9.96
CA LEU A 143 -4.85 -2.07 -9.45
C LEU A 143 -4.15 -3.17 -10.25
N ALA A 144 -4.11 -3.03 -11.57
CA ALA A 144 -3.36 -3.94 -12.43
C ALA A 144 -1.85 -3.93 -12.07
N MET A 145 -1.28 -2.77 -11.71
CA MET A 145 0.10 -2.67 -11.24
C MET A 145 0.33 -3.36 -9.91
N LEU A 146 -0.53 -3.15 -8.91
CA LEU A 146 -0.41 -3.81 -7.60
C LEU A 146 -0.49 -5.34 -7.71
N ASN A 147 -1.34 -5.83 -8.61
CA ASN A 147 -1.50 -7.25 -8.92
C ASN A 147 -0.43 -7.81 -9.88
N GLY A 148 0.54 -7.00 -10.32
CA GLY A 148 1.60 -7.42 -11.24
C GLY A 148 1.15 -7.69 -12.69
N LYS A 149 -0.09 -7.33 -13.04
CA LYS A 149 -0.67 -7.44 -14.40
C LYS A 149 -0.24 -6.30 -15.32
N LEU A 150 0.17 -5.16 -14.75
CA LEU A 150 0.73 -4.03 -15.47
C LEU A 150 2.10 -3.69 -14.89
N ASN A 151 3.12 -3.63 -15.73
CA ASN A 151 4.44 -3.20 -15.32
C ASN A 151 4.52 -1.66 -15.26
N GLY A 152 5.09 -1.10 -14.20
CA GLY A 152 5.16 0.36 -14.01
C GLY A 152 5.97 1.11 -15.07
N GLN A 153 7.03 0.49 -15.60
CA GLN A 153 7.82 1.09 -16.69
C GLN A 153 7.00 1.14 -17.98
N MET A 154 6.27 0.07 -18.30
CA MET A 154 5.35 0.05 -19.44
C MET A 154 4.22 1.07 -19.27
N ALA A 155 3.65 1.19 -18.07
CA ALA A 155 2.63 2.20 -17.78
C ALA A 155 3.16 3.63 -18.03
N PHE A 156 4.40 3.92 -17.62
CA PHE A 156 5.03 5.20 -17.89
C PHE A 156 5.28 5.43 -19.40
N MET A 157 5.91 4.47 -20.08
CA MET A 157 6.23 4.56 -21.51
C MET A 157 4.99 4.73 -22.39
N THR A 158 3.86 4.15 -22.00
CA THR A 158 2.57 4.25 -22.70
C THR A 158 1.73 5.46 -22.29
N GLY A 159 2.22 6.29 -21.37
CA GLY A 159 1.52 7.48 -20.88
C GLY A 159 0.36 7.21 -19.91
N LYS A 160 0.16 5.95 -19.50
CA LYS A 160 -0.82 5.56 -18.46
C LYS A 160 -0.43 6.05 -17.08
N LEU A 161 0.86 6.04 -16.78
CA LEU A 161 1.44 6.60 -15.56
C LEU A 161 2.11 7.94 -15.90
N LYS A 162 1.63 9.00 -15.27
CA LYS A 162 2.28 10.32 -15.23
C LYS A 162 2.81 10.55 -13.82
N PHE A 163 3.81 11.41 -13.69
CA PHE A 163 4.34 11.76 -12.37
C PHE A 163 4.83 13.21 -12.31
N ASP A 164 4.88 13.75 -11.09
CA ASP A 164 5.61 14.97 -10.75
C ASP A 164 6.54 14.69 -9.56
N GLY A 165 7.64 15.45 -9.45
CA GLY A 165 8.57 15.38 -8.32
C GLY A 165 9.79 14.48 -8.55
N SER A 166 10.17 13.71 -7.55
CA SER A 166 11.44 12.99 -7.47
C SER A 166 11.53 11.82 -8.45
N LEU A 167 12.27 12.02 -9.54
CA LEU A 167 12.64 10.96 -10.47
C LEU A 167 13.46 9.83 -9.79
N PRO A 168 14.43 10.10 -8.89
CA PRO A 168 15.11 9.03 -8.16
C PRO A 168 14.17 8.13 -7.38
N LEU A 169 13.19 8.71 -6.66
CA LEU A 169 12.20 7.92 -5.92
C LEU A 169 11.32 7.11 -6.89
N LEU A 170 10.85 7.71 -7.98
CA LEU A 170 10.09 7.00 -9.01
C LEU A 170 10.85 5.77 -9.54
N MET A 171 12.14 5.90 -9.81
CA MET A 171 12.96 4.79 -10.30
C MET A 171 13.09 3.65 -9.29
N GLN A 172 13.17 3.96 -8.00
CA GLN A 172 13.15 2.95 -6.94
C GLN A 172 11.77 2.26 -6.83
N LEU A 173 10.68 3.02 -6.93
CA LEU A 173 9.31 2.47 -6.93
C LEU A 173 9.06 1.55 -8.12
N ALA A 174 9.57 1.89 -9.31
CA ALA A 174 9.46 1.04 -10.49
C ALA A 174 10.08 -0.35 -10.28
N ALA A 175 11.02 -0.50 -9.35
CA ALA A 175 11.61 -1.80 -8.99
C ALA A 175 10.67 -2.68 -8.12
N LEU A 176 9.65 -2.10 -7.47
CA LEU A 176 8.67 -2.86 -6.67
C LEU A 176 7.73 -3.70 -7.54
N ASN A 177 7.41 -3.21 -8.74
CA ASN A 177 6.40 -3.78 -9.64
C ASN A 177 7.01 -4.37 -10.93
N ARG A 178 8.25 -4.90 -10.86
CA ARG A 178 8.84 -5.71 -11.95
C ARG A 178 8.67 -7.19 -11.72
#